data_AF-A0A0C2CVQ7-F1
#
_entry.id   AF-A0A0C2CVQ7-F1
#
_cell.length_a   1.000
_cell.length_b   1.000
_cell.length_c   1.000
_cell.angle_alpha   90.00
_cell.angle_beta   90.00
_cell.angle_gamma   90.00
#
_symmetry.space_group_name_H-M   'P 1'
#
loop_
_entity.id
_entity.type
_entity.pdbx_description
1 polymer ?
#
loop_
_entity_poly.entity_id
_entity_poly.type
_entity_poly.pdbx_seq_one_letter_code
_entity_poly.pdbx_strand_id
1 'polypeptide(L)' 'ETTLRMYLTMTDLIYLIVVTIFGTSGICCNLVLLYLIIWQSPPYLTPYRIFLGNTAITQLLYSAVFLLVAPRLVIF' A
#
# COMPACT_ATOMS: atom_id res chain seq x y z
N GLU A 1 14.81 28.81 -16.41
CA GLU A 1 15.20 27.89 -15.32
C GLU A 1 14.28 27.95 -14.08
N THR A 2 13.48 29.00 -13.90
CA THR A 2 12.48 29.12 -12.81
C THR A 2 11.14 28.43 -13.08
N THR A 3 10.88 27.99 -14.31
CA THR A 3 9.56 27.51 -14.77
C THR A 3 9.19 26.10 -14.29
N LEU A 4 10.17 25.26 -13.91
CA LEU A 4 9.93 23.90 -13.43
C LEU A 4 9.36 23.86 -11.99
N ARG A 5 9.48 24.96 -11.23
CA ARG A 5 8.96 25.08 -9.85
C ARG A 5 7.47 25.41 -9.78
N MET A 6 6.80 25.67 -10.91
CA MET A 6 5.37 26.03 -10.96
C MET A 6 4.44 24.83 -11.29
N TYR A 7 5.01 23.63 -11.52
CA TYR A 7 4.25 22.46 -12.01
C TYR A 7 3.86 21.42 -10.94
N LEU A 8 4.34 21.54 -9.70
CA LEU A 8 3.89 20.71 -8.58
C LEU A 8 3.19 21.62 -7.57
N THR A 9 1.86 21.57 -7.53
CA THR A 9 1.09 22.35 -6.56
C THR A 9 1.41 21.82 -5.15
N MET A 10 1.36 22.67 -4.13
CA MET A 10 1.54 22.21 -2.73
C MET A 10 0.57 21.09 -2.36
N THR A 11 -0.62 21.09 -2.97
CA THR A 11 -1.62 20.01 -2.88
C THR A 11 -1.10 18.68 -3.42
N ASP A 12 -0.42 18.70 -4.56
CA ASP A 12 0.11 17.50 -5.22
C ASP A 12 1.26 16.89 -4.41
N LEU A 13 2.10 17.76 -3.84
CA LEU A 13 3.17 17.35 -2.92
C LEU A 13 2.60 16.67 -1.67
N ILE A 14 1.59 17.28 -1.05
CA ILE A 14 0.93 16.72 0.14
C ILE A 14 0.26 15.38 -0.21
N TYR A 15 -0.41 15.30 -1.36
CA TYR A 15 -1.03 14.06 -1.84
C TYR A 15 0.01 12.94 -1.99
N LEU A 16 1.15 13.20 -2.64
CA LEU A 16 2.22 12.22 -2.80
C LEU A 16 2.82 11.77 -1.46
N ILE A 17 3.01 12.69 -0.51
CA ILE A 17 3.50 12.36 0.83
C ILE A 17 2.51 11.45 1.56
N VAL A 18 1.22 11.79 1.54
CA VAL A 18 0.18 10.97 2.19
C VAL A 18 0.12 9.60 1.55
N VAL A 19 0.09 9.51 0.22
CA VAL A 19 0.02 8.23 -0.50
C VAL A 19 1.25 7.36 -0.23
N THR A 20 2.45 7.94 -0.19
CA THR A 20 3.67 7.17 0.09
C THR A 20 3.69 6.62 1.51
N ILE A 21 3.26 7.40 2.51
CA ILE A 21 3.16 6.95 3.92
C ILE A 21 2.09 5.87 4.08
N PHE A 22 0.90 6.06 3.51
CA PHE A 22 -0.19 5.07 3.60
C PHE A 22 0.14 3.80 2.81
N GLY A 23 0.74 3.91 1.63
CA GLY A 23 1.13 2.76 0.82
C GLY A 23 2.22 1.93 1.49
N THR A 24 3.25 2.56 2.05
CA THR A 24 4.35 1.85 2.75
C THR A 24 3.87 1.22 4.06
N SER A 25 3.06 1.92 4.85
CA SER A 25 2.46 1.34 6.06
C SER A 25 1.49 0.21 5.74
N GLY A 26 0.68 0.33 4.68
CA GLY A 26 -0.18 -0.73 4.17
C GLY A 26 0.61 -1.98 3.77
N ILE A 27 1.75 -1.82 3.10
CA ILE A 27 2.64 -2.93 2.77
C ILE A 27 3.21 -3.58 4.04
N CYS A 28 3.76 -2.79 4.96
CA CYS A 28 4.32 -3.31 6.21
C CYS A 28 3.29 -4.09 7.04
N CYS A 29 2.11 -3.51 7.27
CA CYS A 29 1.05 -4.15 8.06
C CYS A 29 0.57 -5.47 7.42
N ASN A 30 0.38 -5.49 6.10
CA ASN A 30 -0.09 -6.69 5.42
C ASN A 30 1.01 -7.78 5.33
N LEU A 31 2.30 -7.41 5.26
CA LEU A 31 3.40 -8.37 5.39
C LEU A 31 3.48 -8.98 6.80
N VAL A 32 3.31 -8.17 7.84
CA VAL A 32 3.26 -8.64 9.23
C VAL A 32 2.06 -9.58 9.44
N LEU A 33 0.88 -9.24 8.90
CA LEU A 33 -0.28 -10.12 8.93
C LEU A 33 -0.01 -11.45 8.23
N LEU A 34 0.59 -11.42 7.03
CA LEU A 34 0.96 -12.63 6.29
C LEU A 34 1.95 -13.49 7.10
N TYR A 35 2.94 -12.87 7.73
CA TYR A 35 3.90 -13.53 8.60
C TYR A 35 3.20 -14.23 9.78
N LEU A 36 2.28 -13.55 10.47
CA LEU A 36 1.50 -14.12 11.58
C LEU A 36 0.59 -15.27 11.12
N ILE A 37 0.00 -15.16 9.92
CA ILE A 37 -0.81 -16.22 9.30
C ILE A 37 0.07 -17.43 8.92
N ILE A 38 1.34 -17.25 8.59
CA ILE A 38 2.22 -18.39 8.29
C ILE A 38 2.75 -19.03 9.57
N TRP A 39 3.22 -18.22 10.52
CA TRP A 39 4.03 -18.70 11.64
C TRP A 39 3.22 -19.10 12.89
N GLN A 40 2.11 -18.41 13.18
CA GLN A 40 1.49 -18.50 14.51
C GLN A 40 0.07 -19.08 14.49
N SER A 41 -0.52 -19.36 13.33
CA SER A 41 -1.94 -19.70 13.30
C SER A 41 -2.23 -21.19 13.48
N PRO A 42 -3.06 -21.55 14.48
CA PRO A 42 -3.32 -22.92 14.85
C PRO A 42 -4.23 -23.64 13.83
N PRO A 43 -4.14 -24.98 13.74
CA PRO A 43 -4.75 -25.78 12.66
C PRO A 43 -6.29 -25.83 12.66
N TYR A 44 -6.97 -25.32 13.69
CA TYR A 44 -8.44 -25.36 13.80
C TYR A 44 -9.17 -24.18 13.12
N LEU A 45 -8.46 -23.19 12.60
CA LEU A 45 -9.01 -22.01 11.90
C LEU A 45 -8.63 -21.99 10.40
N THR A 46 -8.42 -23.15 9.78
CA THR A 46 -8.01 -23.31 8.38
C THR A 46 -8.83 -22.49 7.37
N PRO A 47 -10.18 -22.48 7.36
CA PRO A 47 -10.94 -21.64 6.44
C PRO A 47 -10.75 -20.13 6.70
N TYR A 48 -10.63 -19.74 7.97
CA TYR A 48 -10.44 -18.34 8.36
C TYR A 48 -9.05 -17.81 7.95
N ARG A 49 -8.01 -18.64 8.06
CA ARG A 49 -6.66 -18.33 7.58
C ARG A 49 -6.60 -18.10 6.07
N ILE A 50 -7.33 -18.89 5.30
CA ILE A 50 -7.37 -18.75 3.84
C ILE A 50 -8.04 -17.43 3.45
N PHE A 51 -9.14 -17.08 4.11
CA PHE A 51 -9.85 -15.81 3.85
C PHE A 51 -9.01 -14.59 4.24
N LEU A 52 -8.36 -14.64 5.41
CA LEU A 52 -7.45 -13.60 5.87
C LEU A 52 -6.20 -13.50 4.98
N GLY A 53 -5.62 -14.63 4.58
CA GLY A 53 -4.46 -14.67 3.69
C GLY A 53 -4.78 -14.07 2.33
N ASN A 54 -5.92 -14.43 1.75
CA ASN A 54 -6.40 -13.84 0.49
C ASN A 54 -6.60 -12.33 0.63
N THR A 55 -7.15 -11.86 1.76
CA THR A 55 -7.32 -10.43 2.03
C THR A 55 -5.97 -9.71 2.18
N ALA A 56 -5.00 -10.31 2.88
CA ALA A 56 -3.66 -9.74 3.02
C ALA A 56 -2.94 -9.63 1.66
N ILE A 57 -3.06 -10.65 0.80
CA ILE A 57 -2.46 -10.66 -0.54
C ILE A 57 -3.10 -9.59 -1.43
N THR A 58 -4.43 -9.46 -1.43
CA THR A 58 -5.11 -8.44 -2.24
C THR A 58 -4.80 -7.03 -1.74
N GLN A 59 -4.67 -6.82 -0.43
CA GLN A 59 -4.25 -5.52 0.10
C GLN A 59 -2.78 -5.18 -0.20
N LEU A 60 -1.89 -6.17 -0.24
CA LEU A 60 -0.51 -5.98 -0.71
C LEU A 60 -0.47 -5.56 -2.17
N LEU A 61 -1.22 -6.28 -3.03
CA LEU A 61 -1.33 -5.96 -4.45
C LEU A 61 -1.92 -4.56 -4.65
N TYR A 62 -2.99 -4.23 -3.93
CA TYR A 62 -3.61 -2.91 -3.97
C TYR A 62 -2.61 -1.82 -3.59
N SER A 63 -1.91 -1.97 -2.46
CA SER A 63 -0.94 -0.98 -1.99
C SER A 63 0.23 -0.79 -2.97
N ALA A 64 0.71 -1.86 -3.58
CA ALA A 64 1.77 -1.80 -4.59
C ALA A 64 1.31 -1.10 -5.88
N VAL A 65 0.14 -1.47 -6.41
CA VAL A 65 -0.43 -0.84 -7.62
C VAL A 65 -0.74 0.63 -7.35
N PHE A 66 -1.28 0.95 -6.17
CA PHE A 66 -1.60 2.32 -5.80
C PHE A 66 -0.35 3.22 -5.74
N LEU A 67 0.77 2.72 -5.21
CA LEU A 67 2.05 3.45 -5.22
C LEU A 67 2.62 3.66 -6.63
N LEU A 68 2.38 2.74 -7.57
CA LEU A 68 2.81 2.88 -8.97
C LEU A 68 1.93 3.87 -9.75
N VAL A 69 0.63 3.92 -9.44
CA VAL A 69 -0.35 4.76 -10.14
C VAL A 69 -0.37 6.18 -9.59
N ALA A 70 -0.23 6.38 -8.29
CA ALA A 70 -0.28 7.70 -7.65
C ALA A 70 0.66 8.76 -8.25
N PRO A 71 1.95 8.49 -8.54
CA PRO A 71 2.80 9.48 -9.20
C PRO A 71 2.37 9.76 -10.64
N ARG A 72 1.71 8.81 -11.32
CA ARG A 72 1.17 9.04 -12.66
C ARG A 72 -0.01 10.01 -12.63
N LEU A 73 -0.87 9.93 -11.62
CA LEU A 73 -2.04 10.82 -11.48
C LEU A 73 -1.68 12.29 -11.30
N VAL A 74 -0.50 12.59 -10.76
CA VAL A 74 -0.01 13.97 -10.54
C VAL A 74 0.69 14.54 -11.78
N ILE A 75 1.13 13.67 -12.71
CA ILE A 75 1.88 14.07 -13.91
C ILE A 75 0.95 14.31 -15.13
N PHE A 76 -0.30 13.81 -15.09
CA PHE A 76 -1.33 14.08 -16.09
C PHE A 76 -2.09 15.37 -15.79
#